data_AF-A0A2W6V3D9-F1
#
_entry.id   AF-A0A2W6V3D9-F1
#
_cell.length_a   1.000
_cell.length_b   1.000
_cell.length_c   1.000
_cell.angle_alpha   90.00
_cell.angle_beta   90.00
_cell.angle_gamma   90.00
#
_symmetry.space_group_name_H-M   'P 1'
#
loop_
_entity.id
_entity.type
_entity.pdbx_description
1 polymer ?
#
loop_
_entity_poly.entity_id
_entity_poly.type
_entity_poly.pdbx_seq_one_letter_code
_entity_poly.pdbx_strand_id
1 'polypeptide(L)'
;MRNASLVIAMSIGLFVTTTGTFNAQRHEDDKRYWKVRKEADKERDKYYKERNKERDKYYKEAYKERKEYYKEGHKHGFPRWAEVHRYDSRHHVYFRDYNTFYDPYRRGYVFQDRGRWRFSPEVPSFLVGIDLGRVQIRIIKDIPISRHPEDFYYDYEEDYWD
;
A
#
# COMPACT_ATOMS: atom_id res chain seq x y z
N MET A 1 -59.29 -67.88 -47.01
CA MET A 1 -58.52 -68.65 -48.00
C MET A 1 -57.31 -67.81 -48.42
N ARG A 2 -56.09 -68.40 -48.32
CA ARG A 2 -54.83 -68.09 -49.03
C ARG A 2 -54.21 -66.69 -48.83
N ASN A 3 -53.13 -66.53 -48.07
CA ASN A 3 -51.69 -66.84 -48.32
C ASN A 3 -50.91 -65.69 -49.01
N ALA A 4 -49.98 -65.10 -48.24
CA ALA A 4 -48.61 -64.65 -48.57
C ALA A 4 -48.32 -63.64 -49.70
N SER A 5 -47.62 -62.55 -49.36
CA SER A 5 -46.26 -62.24 -49.84
C SER A 5 -45.63 -61.02 -49.15
N LEU A 6 -44.33 -61.14 -48.88
CA LEU A 6 -43.36 -60.24 -48.24
C LEU A 6 -42.88 -59.14 -49.20
N VAL A 7 -42.66 -57.91 -48.73
CA VAL A 7 -41.59 -57.02 -49.24
C VAL A 7 -40.99 -56.19 -48.10
N ILE A 8 -39.68 -56.36 -47.91
CA ILE A 8 -38.79 -55.53 -47.10
C ILE A 8 -38.43 -54.29 -47.92
N ALA A 9 -38.51 -53.09 -47.35
CA ALA A 9 -37.80 -51.92 -47.86
C ALA A 9 -37.11 -51.20 -46.70
N MET A 10 -35.78 -51.35 -46.65
CA MET A 10 -34.88 -50.47 -45.93
C MET A 10 -34.98 -49.06 -46.51
N SER A 11 -35.22 -48.06 -45.67
CA SER A 11 -34.95 -46.66 -46.01
C SER A 11 -34.09 -46.03 -44.92
N ILE A 12 -32.80 -46.03 -45.21
CA ILE A 12 -31.74 -45.23 -44.59
C ILE A 12 -32.14 -43.75 -44.71
N GLY A 13 -32.52 -43.15 -43.59
CA GLY A 13 -32.79 -41.71 -43.48
C GLY A 13 -31.60 -40.98 -42.87
N LEU A 14 -30.69 -40.53 -43.76
CA LEU A 14 -29.62 -39.54 -43.62
C LEU A 14 -29.25 -39.03 -42.21
N PHE A 15 -28.05 -39.45 -41.78
CA PHE A 15 -27.28 -38.85 -40.69
C PHE A 15 -26.27 -37.83 -41.27
N VAL A 16 -26.71 -36.65 -41.72
CA VAL A 16 -25.85 -35.50 -42.08
C VAL A 16 -26.74 -34.26 -41.97
N THR A 17 -26.61 -33.34 -41.01
CA THR A 17 -25.58 -32.28 -40.94
C THR A 17 -25.47 -31.74 -39.50
N THR A 18 -24.59 -32.29 -38.66
CA THR A 18 -24.30 -31.70 -37.33
C THR A 18 -22.88 -31.17 -37.21
N THR A 19 -22.03 -31.26 -38.24
CA THR A 19 -20.64 -30.78 -38.15
C THR A 19 -20.48 -29.30 -38.48
N GLY A 20 -21.34 -28.73 -39.33
CA GLY A 20 -21.28 -27.32 -39.73
C GLY A 20 -21.76 -26.34 -38.65
N THR A 21 -22.82 -26.70 -37.92
CA THR A 21 -23.41 -25.84 -36.87
C THR A 21 -22.55 -25.78 -35.62
N PHE A 22 -21.94 -26.90 -35.20
CA PHE A 22 -21.05 -26.95 -34.03
C PHE A 22 -19.76 -26.16 -34.25
N ASN A 23 -19.15 -26.21 -35.44
CA ASN A 23 -17.93 -25.44 -35.73
C ASN A 23 -18.20 -23.93 -35.90
N ALA A 24 -19.35 -23.55 -36.46
CA ALA A 24 -19.76 -22.15 -36.55
C ALA A 24 -20.04 -21.55 -35.16
N GLN A 25 -20.75 -22.29 -34.30
CA GLN A 25 -21.01 -21.88 -32.91
C GLN A 25 -19.71 -21.73 -32.11
N ARG A 26 -18.77 -22.69 -32.21
CA ARG A 26 -17.45 -22.60 -31.57
C ARG A 26 -16.65 -21.36 -31.98
N HIS A 27 -16.68 -21.02 -33.28
CA HIS A 27 -15.94 -19.88 -33.80
C HIS A 27 -16.57 -18.54 -33.42
N GLU A 28 -17.91 -18.47 -33.27
CA GLU A 28 -18.59 -17.30 -32.74
C GLU A 28 -18.35 -17.13 -31.22
N ASP A 29 -18.36 -18.24 -30.47
CA ASP A 29 -18.05 -18.25 -29.04
C ASP A 29 -16.60 -17.80 -28.77
N ASP A 30 -15.63 -18.26 -29.58
CA ASP A 30 -14.24 -17.80 -29.51
C ASP A 30 -14.11 -16.30 -29.82
N LYS A 31 -14.77 -15.81 -30.88
CA LYS A 31 -14.77 -14.37 -31.20
C LYS A 31 -15.37 -13.53 -30.08
N ARG A 32 -16.47 -14.01 -29.48
CA ARG A 32 -17.12 -13.36 -28.34
C ARG A 32 -16.22 -13.36 -27.12
N TYR A 33 -15.56 -14.49 -26.83
CA TYR A 33 -14.58 -14.63 -25.75
C TYR A 33 -13.42 -13.63 -25.90
N TRP A 34 -12.79 -13.58 -27.08
CA TRP A 34 -11.70 -12.63 -27.35
C TRP A 34 -12.14 -11.18 -27.25
N LYS A 35 -13.37 -10.87 -27.67
CA LYS A 35 -13.94 -9.52 -27.54
C LYS A 35 -14.14 -9.12 -26.08
N VAL A 36 -14.73 -10.00 -25.26
CA VAL A 36 -14.93 -9.77 -23.82
C VAL A 36 -13.59 -9.61 -23.11
N ARG A 37 -12.62 -10.48 -23.40
CA ARG A 37 -11.27 -10.42 -22.83
C ARG A 37 -10.56 -9.11 -23.19
N LYS A 38 -10.65 -8.66 -24.44
CA LYS A 38 -10.06 -7.40 -24.90
C LYS A 38 -10.66 -6.19 -24.18
N GLU A 39 -11.97 -6.19 -23.90
CA GLU A 39 -12.60 -5.12 -23.11
C GLU A 39 -12.17 -5.19 -21.64
N ALA A 40 -12.11 -6.37 -21.03
CA ALA A 40 -11.62 -6.55 -19.66
C ALA A 40 -10.16 -6.11 -19.50
N ASP A 41 -9.30 -6.42 -20.49
CA ASP A 41 -7.89 -5.97 -20.50
C ASP A 41 -7.79 -4.44 -20.59
N LYS A 42 -8.65 -3.78 -21.39
CA LYS A 42 -8.72 -2.31 -21.45
C LYS A 42 -9.18 -1.70 -20.13
N GLU A 43 -10.18 -2.27 -19.46
CA GLU A 43 -10.63 -1.80 -18.15
C GLU A 43 -9.55 -1.98 -17.09
N ARG A 44 -8.88 -3.13 -17.10
CA ARG A 44 -7.73 -3.41 -16.23
C ARG A 44 -6.59 -2.42 -16.45
N ASP A 45 -6.24 -2.14 -17.71
CA ASP A 45 -5.22 -1.15 -18.06
C ASP A 45 -5.60 0.25 -17.59
N LYS A 46 -6.85 0.68 -17.82
CA LYS A 46 -7.37 1.96 -17.30
C LYS A 46 -7.25 2.05 -15.78
N TYR A 47 -7.66 1.00 -15.06
CA TYR A 47 -7.55 0.93 -13.61
C TYR A 47 -6.11 1.08 -13.13
N TYR A 48 -5.17 0.31 -13.69
CA TYR A 48 -3.76 0.43 -13.29
C TYR A 48 -3.17 1.79 -13.66
N LYS A 49 -3.54 2.36 -14.81
CA LYS A 49 -3.10 3.68 -15.23
C LYS A 49 -3.56 4.78 -14.27
N GLU A 50 -4.83 4.72 -13.84
CA GLU A 50 -5.40 5.68 -12.90
C GLU A 50 -4.76 5.54 -11.51
N ARG A 51 -4.69 4.31 -11.00
CA ARG A 51 -4.02 4.00 -9.73
C ARG A 51 -2.56 4.44 -9.73
N ASN A 52 -1.81 4.17 -10.81
CA ASN A 52 -0.42 4.58 -10.92
C ASN A 52 -0.29 6.11 -10.97
N LYS A 53 -1.17 6.80 -11.69
CA LYS A 53 -1.19 8.26 -11.73
C LYS A 53 -1.44 8.88 -10.36
N GLU A 54 -2.34 8.31 -9.57
CA GLU A 54 -2.60 8.73 -8.19
C GLU A 54 -1.38 8.47 -7.29
N ARG A 55 -0.81 7.28 -7.39
CA ARG A 55 0.42 6.90 -6.68
C ARG A 55 1.60 7.82 -7.02
N ASP A 56 1.76 8.17 -8.29
CA ASP A 56 2.82 9.07 -8.75
C ASP A 56 2.61 10.50 -8.24
N LYS A 57 1.35 10.97 -8.14
CA LYS A 57 1.03 12.25 -7.50
C LYS A 57 1.45 12.22 -6.02
N TYR A 58 1.08 11.17 -5.29
CA TYR A 58 1.46 10.99 -3.88
C TYR A 58 2.98 11.04 -3.69
N TYR A 59 3.75 10.26 -4.47
CA TYR A 59 5.21 10.27 -4.36
C TYR A 59 5.83 11.61 -4.77
N LYS A 60 5.24 12.30 -5.75
CA LYS A 60 5.70 13.62 -6.17
C LYS A 60 5.47 14.69 -5.10
N GLU A 61 4.33 14.64 -4.41
CA GLU A 61 4.03 15.53 -3.29
C GLU A 61 4.95 15.25 -2.12
N ALA A 62 5.07 13.99 -1.69
CA ALA A 62 5.99 13.58 -0.63
C ALA A 62 7.45 13.96 -0.94
N TYR A 63 7.88 13.88 -2.20
CA TYR A 63 9.22 14.32 -2.61
C TYR A 63 9.41 15.83 -2.49
N LYS A 64 8.41 16.64 -2.88
CA LYS A 64 8.48 18.11 -2.75
C LYS A 64 8.53 18.52 -1.28
N GLU A 65 7.63 17.95 -0.49
CA GLU A 65 7.54 18.13 0.95
C GLU A 65 8.86 17.77 1.65
N ARG A 66 9.44 16.62 1.32
CA ARG A 66 10.77 16.20 1.80
C ARG A 66 11.89 17.14 1.37
N LYS A 67 11.84 17.66 0.14
CA LYS A 67 12.84 18.61 -0.39
C LYS A 67 12.75 19.96 0.33
N GLU A 68 11.55 20.43 0.63
CA GLU A 68 11.33 21.64 1.44
C GLU A 68 11.80 21.42 2.89
N TYR A 69 11.45 20.28 3.48
CA TYR A 69 11.95 19.84 4.79
C TYR A 69 13.48 19.95 4.90
N TYR A 70 14.24 19.35 3.97
CA TYR A 70 15.70 19.42 4.03
C TYR A 70 16.25 20.84 3.87
N LYS A 71 15.60 21.70 3.09
CA LYS A 71 16.00 23.11 2.95
C LYS A 71 15.78 23.90 4.24
N GLU A 72 14.73 23.61 4.98
CA GLU A 72 14.37 24.35 6.20
C GLU A 72 15.06 23.80 7.46
N GLY A 73 15.25 22.48 7.53
CA GLY A 73 15.99 21.81 8.60
C GLY A 73 17.43 22.32 8.75
N HIS A 74 18.08 22.68 7.64
CA HIS A 74 19.42 23.28 7.66
C HIS A 74 19.49 24.65 8.38
N LYS A 75 18.36 25.34 8.62
CA LYS A 75 18.36 26.69 9.20
C LYS A 75 18.32 26.74 10.74
N HIS A 76 17.71 25.76 11.42
CA HIS A 76 17.55 25.84 12.90
C HIS A 76 18.24 24.73 13.69
N GLY A 77 19.19 24.01 13.09
CA GLY A 77 20.00 23.01 13.77
C GLY A 77 19.22 21.79 14.26
N PHE A 78 19.95 20.80 14.76
CA PHE A 78 19.40 19.59 15.35
C PHE A 78 19.31 19.70 16.88
N PRO A 79 18.42 18.94 17.53
CA PRO A 79 18.47 18.79 18.98
C PRO A 79 19.85 18.31 19.43
N ARG A 80 20.33 18.76 20.59
CA ARG A 80 21.68 18.40 21.09
C ARG A 80 21.91 16.88 21.21
N TRP A 81 20.87 16.14 21.59
CA TRP A 81 20.96 14.67 21.68
C TRP A 81 21.17 14.00 20.32
N ALA A 82 20.75 14.63 19.22
CA ALA A 82 20.87 14.07 17.87
C ALA A 82 22.33 13.84 17.50
N GLU A 83 23.21 14.79 17.85
CA GLU A 83 24.65 14.68 17.58
C GLU A 83 25.28 13.50 18.34
N VAL A 84 24.96 13.39 19.63
CA VAL A 84 25.47 12.31 20.50
C VAL A 84 25.08 10.93 19.97
N HIS A 85 23.84 10.82 19.49
CA HIS A 85 23.31 9.59 18.91
C HIS A 85 23.65 9.38 17.43
N ARG A 86 24.44 10.28 16.81
CA ARG A 86 24.76 10.28 15.37
C ARG A 86 23.52 10.19 14.47
N TYR A 87 22.44 10.83 14.92
CA TYR A 87 21.16 10.83 14.26
C TYR A 87 21.15 11.82 13.09
N ASP A 88 20.66 11.37 11.94
CA ASP A 88 20.74 12.06 10.64
C ASP A 88 19.42 12.70 10.19
N SER A 89 18.44 12.77 11.10
CA SER A 89 17.11 13.35 10.88
C SER A 89 16.26 12.69 9.79
N ARG A 90 16.57 11.47 9.37
CA ARG A 90 15.83 10.77 8.30
C ARG A 90 14.64 9.94 8.78
N HIS A 91 14.54 9.71 10.07
CA HIS A 91 13.65 8.71 10.66
C HIS A 91 13.06 9.24 11.96
N HIS A 92 11.85 8.87 12.33
CA HIS A 92 11.35 9.19 13.66
C HIS A 92 12.23 8.53 14.73
N VAL A 93 12.34 9.16 15.90
CA VAL A 93 13.07 8.60 17.04
C VAL A 93 12.09 8.38 18.18
N TYR A 94 12.18 7.25 18.87
CA TYR A 94 11.36 6.96 20.04
C TYR A 94 12.22 6.90 21.30
N PHE A 95 11.88 7.74 22.28
CA PHE A 95 12.38 7.77 23.64
C PHE A 95 11.47 6.92 24.51
N ARG A 96 11.82 5.65 24.63
CA ARG A 96 10.99 4.62 25.28
C ARG A 96 10.62 4.99 26.71
N ASP A 97 11.60 5.34 27.54
CA ASP A 97 11.40 5.59 28.97
C ASP A 97 10.44 6.76 29.27
N TYR A 98 10.12 7.54 28.24
CA TYR A 98 9.32 8.75 28.32
C TYR A 98 8.09 8.74 27.42
N ASN A 99 7.78 7.62 26.75
CA ASN A 99 6.68 7.51 25.79
C ASN A 99 6.59 8.71 24.84
N THR A 100 7.74 9.08 24.29
CA THR A 100 7.90 10.29 23.48
C THR A 100 8.62 9.98 22.19
N PHE A 101 8.06 10.39 21.07
CA PHE A 101 8.76 10.45 19.80
C PHE A 101 9.40 11.81 19.60
N TYR A 102 10.54 11.84 18.91
CA TYR A 102 10.94 13.00 18.13
C TYR A 102 10.47 12.80 16.70
N ASP A 103 9.64 13.74 16.25
CA ASP A 103 9.16 13.84 14.90
C ASP A 103 10.07 14.84 14.15
N PRO A 104 11.05 14.36 13.36
CA PRO A 104 11.90 15.26 12.58
C PRO A 104 11.12 16.06 11.54
N TYR A 105 9.98 15.59 11.04
CA TYR A 105 9.18 16.28 10.03
C TYR A 105 8.49 17.52 10.61
N ARG A 106 7.78 17.35 11.72
CA ARG A 106 7.17 18.48 12.47
C ARG A 106 8.16 19.21 13.38
N ARG A 107 9.39 18.68 13.51
CA ARG A 107 10.51 19.25 14.28
C ARG A 107 10.21 19.42 15.76
N GLY A 108 9.56 18.42 16.33
CA GLY A 108 9.12 18.50 17.71
C GLY A 108 8.99 17.14 18.35
N TYR A 109 8.43 17.16 19.55
CA TYR A 109 8.20 15.99 20.37
C TYR A 109 6.73 15.63 20.32
N VAL A 110 6.46 14.35 20.11
CA VAL A 110 5.13 13.78 20.20
C VAL A 110 5.10 12.89 21.41
N PHE A 111 4.30 13.19 22.41
CA PHE A 111 4.34 12.50 23.69
C PHE A 111 2.95 12.16 24.20
N GLN A 112 2.88 11.14 25.04
CA GLN A 112 1.65 10.72 25.67
C GLN A 112 1.37 11.58 26.91
N ASP A 113 0.23 12.26 26.93
CA ASP A 113 -0.29 12.99 28.09
C ASP A 113 -1.70 12.48 28.39
N ARG A 114 -1.86 11.81 29.55
CA ARG A 114 -3.13 11.24 30.02
C ARG A 114 -3.84 10.39 28.95
N GLY A 115 -3.09 9.51 28.29
CA GLY A 115 -3.58 8.62 27.24
C GLY A 115 -3.85 9.29 25.90
N ARG A 116 -3.45 10.56 25.71
CA ARG A 116 -3.58 11.27 24.43
C ARG A 116 -2.21 11.67 23.90
N TRP A 117 -2.00 11.49 22.60
CA TRP A 117 -0.82 12.00 21.93
C TRP A 117 -0.91 13.52 21.78
N ARG A 118 0.17 14.21 22.14
CA ARG A 118 0.31 15.65 22.00
C ARG A 118 1.61 15.99 21.28
N PHE A 119 1.56 16.99 20.42
CA PHE A 119 2.73 17.53 19.75
C PHE A 119 3.20 18.83 20.44
N SER A 120 4.50 18.98 20.57
CA SER A 120 5.16 20.22 21.00
C SER A 120 6.41 20.48 20.16
N PRO A 121 6.59 21.67 19.57
CA PRO A 121 7.83 22.04 18.90
C PRO A 121 9.00 22.23 19.89
N GLU A 122 8.69 22.48 21.17
CA GLU A 122 9.66 22.62 22.25
C GLU A 122 9.79 21.33 23.05
N VAL A 123 10.90 21.21 23.79
CA VAL A 123 11.12 20.09 24.72
C VAL A 123 10.00 20.08 25.77
N PRO A 124 9.20 19.00 25.88
CA PRO A 124 8.16 18.89 26.89
C PRO A 124 8.69 19.08 28.29
N SER A 125 7.90 19.68 29.17
CA SER A 125 8.33 20.06 30.54
C SER A 125 8.87 18.88 31.36
N PHE A 126 8.31 17.69 31.19
CA PHE A 126 8.77 16.48 31.89
C PHE A 126 10.11 15.92 31.36
N LEU A 127 10.57 16.40 30.19
CA LEU A 127 11.91 16.09 29.64
C LEU A 127 12.95 17.17 29.99
N VAL A 128 12.53 18.30 30.57
CA VAL A 128 13.48 19.35 30.97
C VAL A 128 14.39 18.83 32.09
N GLY A 129 15.69 18.97 31.90
CA GLY A 129 16.71 18.48 32.83
C GLY A 129 17.10 17.01 32.63
N ILE A 130 16.43 16.28 31.75
CA ILE A 130 16.83 14.93 31.34
C ILE A 130 17.95 15.02 30.29
N ASP A 131 19.02 14.25 30.48
CA ASP A 131 20.08 14.10 29.49
C ASP A 131 19.64 13.11 28.39
N LEU A 132 18.91 13.62 27.40
CA LEU A 132 18.48 12.84 26.22
C LEU A 132 19.66 12.29 25.39
N GLY A 133 20.90 12.73 25.62
CA GLY A 133 22.08 12.12 25.01
C GLY A 133 22.44 10.76 25.63
N ARG A 134 21.96 10.46 26.84
CA ARG A 134 22.25 9.21 27.57
C ARG A 134 21.08 8.25 27.65
N VAL A 135 19.88 8.68 27.26
CA VAL A 135 18.69 7.83 27.26
C VAL A 135 18.74 6.82 26.13
N GLN A 136 18.07 5.69 26.32
CA GLN A 136 17.91 4.71 25.25
C GLN A 136 16.96 5.27 24.19
N ILE A 137 17.45 5.35 22.95
CA ILE A 137 16.65 5.74 21.80
C ILE A 137 16.44 4.56 20.85
N ARG A 138 15.35 4.61 20.09
CA ARG A 138 15.13 3.74 18.94
C ARG A 138 14.87 4.58 17.70
N ILE A 139 15.58 4.27 16.61
CA ILE A 139 15.37 4.89 15.30
C ILE A 139 14.32 4.06 14.56
N ILE A 140 13.18 4.67 14.23
CA ILE A 140 12.04 4.01 13.59
C ILE A 140 12.18 4.13 12.07
N LYS A 141 12.54 3.03 11.40
CA LYS A 141 12.86 3.03 9.96
C LYS A 141 11.66 2.76 9.06
N ASP A 142 10.63 2.12 9.60
CA ASP A 142 9.50 1.61 8.81
C ASP A 142 8.36 2.64 8.66
N ILE A 143 8.40 3.73 9.43
CA ILE A 143 7.50 4.87 9.25
C ILE A 143 8.13 5.87 8.29
N PRO A 144 7.45 6.22 7.18
CA PRO A 144 7.85 7.35 6.37
C PRO A 144 7.91 8.65 7.20
N ILE A 145 8.97 9.45 7.03
CA ILE A 145 9.15 10.71 7.78
C ILE A 145 7.95 11.66 7.69
N SER A 146 7.20 11.66 6.59
CA SER A 146 6.01 12.49 6.39
C SER A 146 4.75 12.01 7.12
N ARG A 147 4.82 10.87 7.82
CA ARG A 147 3.71 10.33 8.62
C ARG A 147 3.91 10.67 10.09
N HIS A 148 2.80 10.83 10.79
CA HIS A 148 2.79 11.05 12.23
C HIS A 148 3.16 9.74 12.96
N PRO A 149 4.22 9.73 13.78
CA PRO A 149 4.67 8.49 14.41
C PRO A 149 3.65 7.91 15.41
N GLU A 150 2.82 8.77 16.02
CA GLU A 150 1.79 8.36 16.98
C GLU A 150 0.70 7.46 16.39
N ASP A 151 0.43 7.57 15.09
CA ASP A 151 -0.59 6.77 14.40
C ASP A 151 -0.23 5.28 14.36
N PHE A 152 1.04 4.95 14.58
CA PHE A 152 1.61 3.61 14.49
C PHE A 152 2.05 3.08 15.86
N TYR A 153 1.74 3.78 16.96
CA TYR A 153 2.23 3.41 18.29
C TYR A 153 1.94 1.95 18.68
N TYR A 154 0.72 1.46 18.39
CA TYR A 154 0.33 0.08 18.70
C TYR A 154 1.15 -0.96 17.93
N ASP A 155 1.59 -0.64 16.71
CA ASP A 155 2.46 -1.52 15.93
C ASP A 155 3.86 -1.68 16.56
N TYR A 156 4.26 -0.79 17.49
CA TYR A 156 5.55 -0.88 18.20
C TYR A 156 5.45 -1.42 19.63
N GLU A 157 4.25 -1.43 20.21
CA GLU A 157 4.03 -1.91 21.57
C GLU A 157 4.13 -3.43 21.64
N GLU A 158 3.66 -4.15 20.61
CA GLU A 158 3.64 -5.62 20.55
C GLU A 158 4.81 -6.26 19.76
N ASP A 159 5.17 -5.75 18.57
CA ASP A 159 6.04 -6.47 17.62
C ASP A 159 7.56 -6.32 17.84
N TYR A 160 8.00 -5.50 18.79
CA TYR A 160 9.41 -5.08 18.88
C TYR A 160 10.13 -5.43 20.18
N TRP A 161 9.64 -6.45 20.88
CA TRP A 161 10.19 -6.93 22.15
C TRP A 161 10.41 -8.44 22.17
N ASP A 162 11.31 -8.90 21.27
CA ASP A 162 12.23 -10.04 21.48
C ASP A 162 13.67 -9.51 21.58
#